data_AF-A0A534AIQ4-F1
#
_entry.id   AF-A0A534AIQ4-F1
#
_cell.length_a   1.000
_cell.length_b   1.000
_cell.length_c   1.000
_cell.angle_alpha   90.00
_cell.angle_beta   90.00
_cell.angle_gamma   90.00
#
_symmetry.space_group_name_H-M   'P 1'
#
loop_
_entity.id
_entity.type
_entity.pdbx_description
1 polymer ?
#
loop_
_entity_poly.entity_id
_entity_poly.type
_entity_poly.pdbx_seq_one_letter_code
_entity_poly.pdbx_strand_id
1 'polypeptide(L)' 'MPWRVIAHGDQVWHVDALAERPANAEAWQLVLSFRSASERSGRSFWTLYPLEATSKSSLFIQAERIPDRALSQLLAERLA' A
#
# COMPACT_ATOMS: atom_id res chain seq x y z
N MET A 1 1.42 -14.02 0.17
CA MET A 1 0.15 -13.68 -0.51
C MET A 1 -0.01 -12.18 -0.43
N PRO A 2 -0.50 -11.52 -1.49
CA PRO A 2 -0.74 -10.08 -1.44
C PRO A 2 -1.79 -9.74 -0.38
N TRP A 3 -1.61 -8.60 0.28
CA TRP A 3 -2.59 -8.10 1.25
C TRP A 3 -3.90 -7.69 0.58
N ARG A 4 -3.79 -7.03 -0.58
CA ARG A 4 -4.91 -6.67 -1.46
C ARG A 4 -4.54 -6.92 -2.92
N VAL A 5 -5.54 -7.20 -3.75
CA VAL A 5 -5.39 -7.31 -5.21
C VAL A 5 -6.37 -6.34 -5.84
N ILE A 6 -5.86 -5.41 -6.64
CA ILE A 6 -6.67 -4.36 -7.28
C ILE A 6 -6.46 -4.35 -8.79
N ALA A 7 -7.49 -3.93 -9.54
CA ALA A 7 -7.39 -3.69 -10.97
C ALA A 7 -7.21 -2.18 -11.23
N HIS A 8 -6.30 -1.83 -12.14
CA HIS A 8 -6.09 -0.47 -12.61
C HIS A 8 -5.71 -0.48 -14.10
N GLY A 9 -6.57 0.09 -14.94
CA GLY A 9 -6.48 -0.07 -16.40
C GLY A 9 -6.59 -1.54 -16.79
N ASP A 10 -5.72 -2.00 -17.70
CA ASP A 10 -5.66 -3.39 -18.15
C ASP A 10 -4.73 -4.28 -17.30
N GLN A 11 -4.37 -3.84 -16.09
CA GLN A 11 -3.41 -4.51 -15.24
C GLN A 11 -3.97 -4.83 -13.85
N VAL A 12 -3.59 -6.01 -13.36
CA VAL A 12 -3.80 -6.42 -11.97
C VAL A 12 -2.56 -6.07 -11.16
N TRP A 13 -2.78 -5.50 -9.98
CA TRP A 13 -1.75 -5.09 -9.06
C TRP A 13 -1.90 -5.80 -7.72
N HIS A 14 -0.80 -6.35 -7.25
CA HIS A 14 -0.64 -6.88 -5.92
C HIS A 14 -0.20 -5.74 -5.00
N VAL A 15 -0.91 -5.57 -3.89
CA VAL A 15 -0.59 -4.58 -2.87
C VAL A 15 -0.21 -5.30 -1.59
N ASP A 16 0.92 -4.92 -1.02
CA ASP A 16 1.36 -5.38 0.30
C ASP A 16 1.38 -4.20 1.27
N ALA A 17 0.89 -4.44 2.49
CA ALA A 17 0.92 -3.48 3.58
C ALA A 17 2.07 -3.80 4.54
N LEU A 18 2.88 -2.79 4.84
CA LEU A 18 3.98 -2.89 5.78
C LEU A 18 3.86 -1.79 6.84
N ALA A 19 4.22 -2.15 8.06
CA ALA A 19 4.32 -1.20 9.15
C ALA A 19 5.79 -0.80 9.31
N GLU A 20 6.09 0.48 9.12
CA GLU A 20 7.40 1.05 9.38
C GLU A 20 7.33 1.94 10.62
N ARG A 21 8.41 1.99 11.40
CA ARG A 21 8.56 2.98 12.46
C ARG A 21 9.93 3.64 12.29
N PRO A 22 9.98 4.88 11.79
CA PRO A 22 11.24 5.61 11.65
C PRO A 22 11.98 5.73 12.99
N ALA A 23 13.31 5.88 12.91
CA ALA A 23 14.10 6.18 14.10
C ALA A 23 13.62 7.49 14.72
N ASN A 24 13.44 7.50 16.05
CA ASN A 24 12.92 8.63 16.82
C ASN A 24 11.44 8.99 16.57
N ALA A 25 10.67 8.15 15.87
CA ALA A 25 9.22 8.31 15.74
C ALA A 25 8.48 7.44 16.77
N GLU A 26 7.49 8.02 17.45
CA GLU A 26 6.60 7.30 18.37
C GLU A 26 5.48 6.56 17.63
N ALA A 27 5.13 7.01 16.42
CA ALA A 27 4.07 6.45 15.60
C ALA A 27 4.60 5.45 14.56
N TRP A 28 3.85 4.36 14.38
CA TRP A 28 3.96 3.47 13.23
C TRP A 28 3.28 4.09 12.02
N GLN A 29 3.89 3.96 10.85
CA GLN A 29 3.39 4.46 9.58
C GLN A 29 3.11 3.30 8.63
N LEU A 30 2.07 3.45 7.81
CA LEU A 30 1.73 2.45 6.78
C LEU A 30 2.52 2.73 5.49
N VAL A 31 3.29 1.75 5.07
CA VAL A 31 3.93 1.72 3.75
C VAL A 31 3.20 0.70 2.88
N LEU A 32 2.88 1.10 1.65
CA LEU A 32 2.28 0.23 0.66
C LEU A 32 3.28 -0.09 -0.44
N SER A 33 3.42 -1.38 -0.76
CA SER A 33 4.14 -1.85 -1.94
C SER A 33 3.14 -2.21 -3.02
N PHE A 34 3.29 -1.63 -4.21
CA PHE A 34 2.49 -1.97 -5.38
C PHE A 34 3.38 -2.73 -6.36
N ARG A 35 2.92 -3.90 -6.80
CA ARG A 35 3.62 -4.75 -7.77
C ARG A 35 2.67 -5.16 -8.88
N SER A 36 3.04 -4.89 -10.13
CA SER A 36 2.26 -5.37 -11.27
C SER A 36 2.32 -6.90 -11.30
N ALA A 37 1.17 -7.55 -11.44
CA ALA A 37 1.09 -9.00 -11.61
C ALA A 37 1.57 -9.45 -13.00
N SER A 38 1.69 -8.51 -13.95
CA SER A 38 2.19 -8.79 -15.30
C SER A 38 3.71 -8.82 -15.33
N GLU A 39 4.28 -9.94 -15.76
CA GLU A 39 5.73 -10.10 -15.98
C GLU A 39 6.29 -9.09 -16.98
N ARG A 40 5.47 -8.59 -17.90
CA ARG A 40 5.90 -7.64 -18.94
C ARG A 40 6.23 -6.26 -18.39
N SER A 41 5.59 -5.86 -17.30
CA SER A 41 5.76 -4.51 -16.78
C SER A 41 6.95 -4.41 -15.82
N GLY A 42 7.19 -5.45 -14.99
CA GLY A 42 8.23 -5.44 -13.95
C GLY A 42 8.12 -4.27 -12.96
N ARG A 43 7.05 -3.47 -13.03
CA ARG A 43 6.90 -2.23 -12.28
C ARG A 43 6.54 -2.57 -10.85
N SER A 44 7.35 -2.06 -9.94
CA SER A 44 7.07 -2.04 -8.52
C SER A 44 7.42 -0.68 -7.96
N PHE A 45 6.66 -0.23 -6.97
CA PHE A 45 7.01 0.97 -6.23
C PHE A 45 6.45 0.90 -4.83
N TRP A 46 7.01 1.75 -3.98
CA TRP A 46 6.69 1.85 -2.56
C TRP A 46 6.22 3.26 -2.27
N THR A 47 5.22 3.39 -1.41
CA THR A 47 4.71 4.72 -1.04
C THR A 47 4.18 4.73 0.38
N LEU A 48 4.36 5.86 1.06
CA LEU A 48 3.73 6.11 2.35
C LEU A 48 2.25 6.37 2.13
N TYR A 49 1.41 5.68 2.90
CA TYR A 49 0.00 5.97 3.01
C TYR A 49 -0.21 6.84 4.26
N PRO A 50 -1.04 7.89 4.23
CA PRO A 50 -1.24 8.82 5.35
C PRO A 50 -2.09 8.17 6.46
N LEU A 51 -1.57 7.09 7.03
CA LEU A 51 -2.14 6.36 8.15
C LEU A 51 -1.03 6.10 9.16
N GLU A 52 -1.29 6.53 10.39
CA GLU A 52 -0.36 6.37 11.51
C GLU A 52 -1.08 5.76 12.71
N ALA A 53 -0.34 5.01 13.53
CA ALA A 53 -0.88 4.45 14.77
C ALA A 53 0.21 4.29 15.83
N THR A 54 -0.17 4.39 17.10
CA THR A 54 0.74 4.18 18.24
C THR A 54 1.15 2.71 18.42
N SER A 55 0.45 1.77 17.76
CA SER A 55 0.81 0.35 17.77
C SER A 55 0.68 -0.27 16.37
N LYS A 56 1.56 -1.24 16.09
CA LYS A 56 1.57 -2.01 14.83
C LYS A 56 0.24 -2.71 14.56
N SER A 57 -0.39 -3.30 15.58
CA SER A 57 -1.68 -3.98 15.43
C SER A 57 -2.81 -3.00 15.09
N SER A 58 -2.84 -1.84 15.75
CA SER A 58 -3.82 -0.79 15.43
C SER A 58 -3.66 -0.29 14.00
N LEU A 59 -2.41 -0.15 13.53
CA LEU A 59 -2.12 0.24 12.15
C LEU A 59 -2.76 -0.73 11.15
N PHE A 60 -2.57 -2.04 11.32
CA PHE A 60 -3.16 -3.03 10.41
C PHE A 60 -4.69 -3.10 10.49
N ILE A 61 -5.28 -2.99 11.69
CA ILE A 61 -6.75 -2.94 11.83
C ILE A 61 -7.33 -1.74 11.08
N GLN A 62 -6.65 -0.60 11.13
CA GLN A 62 -7.06 0.58 10.37
C GLN A 62 -6.79 0.41 8.87
N ALA A 63 -5.68 -0.21 8.50
CA ALA A 63 -5.35 -0.51 7.10
C ALA A 63 -6.45 -1.38 6.44
N GLU A 64 -7.02 -2.36 7.15
CA GLU A 64 -8.11 -3.19 6.61
C GLU A 64 -9.34 -2.38 6.18
N ARG A 65 -9.53 -1.19 6.75
CA ARG A 65 -10.65 -0.29 6.43
C ARG A 65 -10.38 0.58 5.20
N ILE A 66 -9.17 0.54 4.65
CA ILE A 66 -8.82 1.27 3.43
C ILE A 66 -9.60 0.66 2.26
N PRO A 67 -10.43 1.43 1.56
CA PRO A 67 -11.20 0.91 0.44
C PRO A 67 -10.31 0.77 -0.80
N ASP A 68 -10.55 -0.26 -1.60
CA ASP A 68 -9.76 -0.54 -2.82
C ASP A 68 -9.70 0.67 -3.78
N ARG A 69 -10.77 1.46 -3.86
CA ARG A 69 -10.80 2.70 -4.66
C ARG A 69 -9.70 3.71 -4.25
N ALA A 70 -9.38 3.81 -2.96
CA ALA A 70 -8.34 4.70 -2.48
C ALA A 70 -6.95 4.19 -2.87
N LEU A 71 -6.75 2.87 -2.83
CA LEU A 71 -5.53 2.23 -3.32
C LEU A 71 -5.36 2.42 -4.83
N SER A 72 -6.43 2.27 -5.61
CA SER A 72 -6.42 2.51 -7.06
C SER A 72 -6.13 3.98 -7.40
N GLN A 73 -6.66 4.94 -6.65
CA GLN A 73 -6.37 6.37 -6.84
C GLN A 73 -4.89 6.68 -6.56
N LEU A 74 -4.37 6.18 -5.43
CA LEU A 74 -2.95 6.35 -5.08
C LEU A 74 -2.02 5.71 -6.13
N LEU A 75 -2.40 4.55 -6.65
CA LEU A 75 -1.69 3.90 -7.76
C LEU A 75 -1.72 4.76 -9.03
N ALA A 76 -2.87 5.34 -9.38
CA ALA A 76 -3.02 6.22 -10.54
C ALA A 76 -2.10 7.45 -10.44
N GLU A 77 -2.06 8.10 -9.27
CA GLU A 77 -1.21 9.27 -9.00
C GLU A 77 0.29 8.97 -9.13
N ARG A 78 0.71 7.72 -8.86
CA ARG A 78 2.10 7.29 -8.97
C ARG A 78 2.49 6.81 -10.38
N LEU A 79 1.51 6.52 -11.22
CA LEU A 79 1.71 6.08 -12.61
C LEU A 79 1.59 7.23 -13.62
N ALA A 80 0.98 8.35 -13.24
CA ALA A 80 0.93 9.58 -14.01
C ALA A 80 2.32 10.23 -14.16
#